data_AF-B2AZS3-F1
#
_entry.id   AF-B2AZS3-F1
#
_cell.length_a   1.000
_cell.length_b   1.000
_cell.length_c   1.000
_cell.angle_alpha   90.00
_cell.angle_beta   90.00
_cell.angle_gamma   90.00
#
_symmetry.space_group_name_H-M   'P 1'
#
loop_
_entity.id
_entity.type
_entity.pdbx_description
1 polymer ?
#
loop_
_entity_poly.entity_id
_entity_poly.type
_entity_poly.pdbx_seq_one_letter_code
_entity_poly.pdbx_strand_id
1 'polypeptide(L)'
;MDAITELLRARALADHKARIPIDRLDAEHRRHLVRAINNVLSTELALFTYAQIIDGLPTGDVAWEVRSPLLQGEHPLATEHEELCPGAMEKAREVCPKWDTEMLRFSPQVLNAYQKTAPGSKLFATRLIEMVAVAIHEFGVLLYQLDFCVHKGGREAVDAIAKWKETSKPELYSWMTDEEWCPPDPICTVFHSIHYLDHDIYPQGVADVVAIGQRTGFSAASLSLSVGQRNATATTPITATQTHQISTSLPPELKSQ
;
A
#
# COMPACT_ATOMS: atom_id res chain seq x y z
N MET A 1 -9.50 10.10 27.92
CA MET A 1 -10.24 9.28 26.94
C MET A 1 -11.71 9.35 27.32
N ASP A 2 -12.57 9.77 26.39
CA ASP A 2 -13.99 9.94 26.69
C ASP A 2 -14.75 8.60 26.64
N ALA A 3 -16.00 8.60 27.13
CA ALA A 3 -16.80 7.38 27.24
C ALA A 3 -17.17 6.77 25.87
N ILE A 4 -17.20 7.56 24.80
CA ILE A 4 -17.50 7.09 23.45
C ILE A 4 -16.28 6.36 22.88
N THR A 5 -15.08 6.94 23.03
CA THR A 5 -13.82 6.31 22.62
C THR A 5 -13.65 4.94 23.27
N GLU A 6 -13.90 4.84 24.58
CA GLU A 6 -13.77 3.56 25.30
C GLU A 6 -14.79 2.52 24.80
N LEU A 7 -16.03 2.94 24.52
CA LEU A 7 -17.06 2.07 23.95
C LEU A 7 -16.67 1.56 22.56
N LEU A 8 -16.19 2.45 21.68
CA LEU A 8 -15.75 2.10 20.34
C LEU A 8 -14.57 1.13 20.38
N ARG A 9 -13.58 1.40 21.24
CA ARG A 9 -12.43 0.53 21.47
C ARG A 9 -12.85 -0.85 21.96
N ALA A 10 -13.72 -0.92 22.96
CA ALA A 10 -14.23 -2.17 23.50
C ALA A 10 -14.96 -2.99 22.43
N ARG A 11 -15.76 -2.31 21.58
CA ARG A 11 -16.46 -2.96 20.47
C ARG A 11 -15.51 -3.49 19.41
N ALA A 12 -14.57 -2.67 18.95
CA ALA A 12 -13.57 -3.06 17.96
C ALA A 12 -12.72 -4.25 18.45
N LEU A 13 -12.33 -4.24 19.72
CA LEU A 13 -11.60 -5.34 20.34
C LEU A 13 -12.43 -6.63 20.42
N ALA A 14 -13.72 -6.53 20.77
CA ALA A 14 -14.62 -7.67 20.80
C ALA A 14 -14.79 -8.28 19.40
N ASP A 15 -15.01 -7.44 18.38
CA ASP A 15 -15.16 -7.88 17.00
C ASP A 15 -13.85 -8.49 16.45
N HIS A 16 -12.68 -7.94 16.82
CA HIS A 16 -11.36 -8.53 16.49
C HIS A 16 -11.16 -9.91 17.13
N LYS A 17 -11.50 -10.06 18.42
CA LYS A 17 -11.39 -11.34 19.15
C LYS A 17 -12.36 -12.41 18.62
N ALA A 18 -13.48 -12.00 18.04
CA ALA A 18 -14.49 -12.91 17.49
C ALA A 18 -14.15 -13.44 16.08
N ARG A 19 -13.01 -13.04 15.50
CA ARG A 19 -12.62 -13.51 14.17
C ARG A 19 -12.33 -15.01 14.14
N ILE A 20 -12.67 -15.63 13.02
CA ILE A 20 -12.56 -17.08 12.79
C ILE A 20 -11.50 -17.39 11.73
N PRO A 21 -10.83 -18.56 11.83
CA PRO A 21 -9.79 -18.96 10.89
C PRO A 21 -10.30 -19.20 9.47
N ILE A 22 -9.39 -19.02 8.49
CA ILE A 22 -9.63 -19.25 7.05
C ILE A 22 -10.02 -20.70 6.72
N ASP A 23 -9.67 -21.67 7.56
CA ASP A 23 -9.99 -23.10 7.41
C ASP A 23 -11.51 -23.41 7.43
N ARG A 24 -12.33 -22.43 7.81
CA ARG A 24 -13.80 -22.52 7.77
C ARG A 24 -14.39 -22.35 6.37
N LEU A 25 -13.59 -21.89 5.42
CA LEU A 25 -13.99 -21.86 4.01
C LEU A 25 -13.96 -23.27 3.41
N ASP A 26 -14.79 -23.50 2.41
CA ASP A 26 -14.63 -24.70 1.58
C ASP A 26 -13.31 -24.66 0.79
N ALA A 27 -12.90 -25.82 0.28
CA ALA A 27 -11.63 -25.99 -0.41
C ALA A 27 -11.50 -25.11 -1.66
N GLU A 28 -12.59 -24.84 -2.38
CA GLU A 28 -12.58 -24.03 -3.60
C GLU A 28 -12.38 -22.55 -3.29
N HIS A 29 -13.17 -21.99 -2.38
CA HIS A 29 -13.08 -20.61 -1.91
C HIS A 29 -11.71 -20.34 -1.27
N ARG A 30 -11.25 -21.24 -0.39
CA ARG A 30 -9.94 -21.12 0.23
C ARG A 30 -8.82 -21.09 -0.80
N ARG A 31 -8.87 -21.97 -1.80
CA ARG A 31 -7.86 -22.00 -2.89
C ARG A 31 -7.85 -20.71 -3.70
N HIS A 32 -9.02 -20.15 -4.03
CA HIS A 32 -9.10 -18.87 -4.74
C HIS A 32 -8.52 -17.71 -3.92
N LEU A 33 -8.86 -17.67 -2.62
CA LEU A 33 -8.36 -16.64 -1.72
C LEU A 33 -6.83 -16.72 -1.54
N VAL A 34 -6.29 -17.89 -1.19
CA VAL A 34 -4.84 -18.08 -1.01
C VAL A 34 -4.08 -17.74 -2.29
N ARG A 35 -4.59 -18.17 -3.45
CA ARG A 35 -3.99 -17.81 -4.74
C ARG A 35 -4.01 -16.30 -4.99
N ALA A 36 -5.12 -15.63 -4.70
CA ALA A 36 -5.23 -14.19 -4.91
C ALA A 36 -4.28 -13.41 -3.99
N ILE A 37 -4.15 -13.82 -2.73
CA ILE A 37 -3.20 -13.25 -1.77
C ILE A 37 -1.77 -13.39 -2.29
N ASN A 38 -1.36 -14.60 -2.67
CA ASN A 38 0.00 -14.85 -3.17
C ASN A 38 0.29 -14.08 -4.46
N ASN A 39 -0.70 -13.93 -5.35
CA ASN A 39 -0.57 -13.11 -6.55
C ASN A 39 -0.33 -11.64 -6.21
N VAL A 40 -1.01 -11.09 -5.19
CA VAL A 40 -0.79 -9.70 -4.77
C VAL A 40 0.59 -9.54 -4.13
N LEU A 41 0.96 -10.43 -3.20
CA LEU A 41 2.23 -10.37 -2.47
C LEU A 41 3.47 -10.58 -3.35
N SER A 42 3.31 -11.20 -4.52
CA SER A 42 4.39 -11.37 -5.51
C SER A 42 4.56 -10.16 -6.44
N THR A 43 3.67 -9.16 -6.38
CA THR A 43 3.84 -7.94 -7.17
C THR A 43 4.97 -7.09 -6.61
N GLU A 44 5.71 -6.42 -7.50
CA GLU A 44 6.77 -5.49 -7.11
C GLU A 44 6.25 -4.34 -6.25
N LEU A 45 5.06 -3.82 -6.57
CA LEU A 45 4.39 -2.81 -5.77
C LEU A 45 4.15 -3.29 -4.34
N ALA A 46 3.66 -4.53 -4.14
CA ALA A 46 3.47 -5.05 -2.80
C ALA A 46 4.78 -5.24 -2.05
N LEU A 47 5.79 -5.79 -2.72
CA LEU A 47 7.12 -5.96 -2.13
C LEU A 47 7.71 -4.61 -1.70
N PHE A 48 7.61 -3.58 -2.53
CA PHE A 48 8.06 -2.23 -2.22
C PHE A 48 7.32 -1.61 -1.03
N THR A 49 5.99 -1.74 -1.01
CA THR A 49 5.16 -1.31 0.12
C THR A 49 5.57 -1.96 1.44
N TYR A 50 5.74 -3.28 1.46
CA TYR A 50 6.16 -3.98 2.69
C TYR A 50 7.63 -3.76 3.03
N ALA A 51 8.48 -3.52 2.03
CA ALA A 51 9.88 -3.15 2.25
C ALA A 51 9.97 -1.84 3.04
N GLN A 52 9.10 -0.86 2.80
CA GLN A 52 9.06 0.36 3.61
C GLN A 52 8.73 0.06 5.08
N ILE A 53 7.73 -0.81 5.37
CA ILE A 53 7.43 -1.23 6.75
C ILE A 53 8.65 -1.92 7.39
N ILE A 54 9.34 -2.78 6.64
CA ILE A 54 10.53 -3.50 7.11
C ILE A 54 11.70 -2.56 7.35
N ASP A 55 11.87 -1.55 6.49
CA ASP A 55 12.82 -0.45 6.65
C ASP A 55 12.55 0.26 7.97
N GLY A 56 11.30 0.66 8.19
CA GLY A 56 10.83 1.38 9.36
C GLY A 56 10.34 2.79 9.03
N LEU A 57 10.56 3.26 7.79
CA LEU A 57 10.10 4.55 7.29
C LEU A 57 9.53 4.41 5.86
N PRO A 58 8.49 5.18 5.51
CA PRO A 58 8.07 5.32 4.11
C PRO A 58 9.13 6.12 3.33
N THR A 59 9.18 5.96 2.02
CA THR A 59 9.98 6.88 1.20
C THR A 59 9.35 8.27 1.20
N GLY A 60 10.16 9.30 0.98
CA GLY A 60 9.71 10.69 0.90
C GLY A 60 8.51 10.84 -0.04
N ASP A 61 8.60 10.31 -1.26
CA ASP A 61 7.52 10.35 -2.26
C ASP A 61 6.20 9.77 -1.73
N VAL A 62 6.25 8.59 -1.11
CA VAL A 62 5.05 7.92 -0.56
C VAL A 62 4.46 8.72 0.60
N ALA A 63 5.31 9.32 1.43
CA ALA A 63 4.87 10.13 2.55
C ALA A 63 4.21 11.45 2.07
N TRP A 64 4.76 12.07 1.02
CA TRP A 64 4.25 13.32 0.44
C TRP A 64 2.97 13.13 -0.39
N GLU A 65 2.75 11.97 -0.99
CA GLU A 65 1.51 11.66 -1.72
C GLU A 65 0.25 11.78 -0.84
N VAL A 66 0.39 11.52 0.47
CA VAL A 66 -0.72 11.63 1.43
C VAL A 66 -1.12 13.09 1.71
N ARG A 67 -0.34 14.08 1.21
CA ARG A 67 -0.54 15.53 1.40
C ARG A 67 -0.97 15.89 2.83
N SER A 68 -0.37 15.22 3.80
CA SER A 68 -0.75 15.40 5.18
C SER A 68 -0.24 16.75 5.68
N PRO A 69 -1.10 17.58 6.31
CA PRO A 69 -0.62 18.78 7.01
C PRO A 69 0.37 18.49 8.13
N LEU A 70 0.50 17.21 8.53
CA LEU A 70 1.36 16.74 9.61
C LEU A 70 2.78 16.39 9.12
N LEU A 71 2.98 16.30 7.81
CA LEU A 71 4.28 16.22 7.15
C LEU A 71 4.43 17.51 6.33
N GLN A 72 4.70 18.63 7.00
CA GLN A 72 4.90 19.94 6.36
C GLN A 72 6.30 20.48 6.70
N GLY A 73 6.71 21.51 5.96
CA GLY A 73 7.96 22.22 6.21
C GLY A 73 9.19 21.41 5.78
N GLU A 74 10.26 21.50 6.57
CA GLU A 74 11.55 20.85 6.31
C GLU A 74 11.63 19.43 6.91
N HIS A 75 10.51 18.70 6.94
CA HIS A 75 10.46 17.37 7.55
C HIS A 75 11.54 16.44 6.96
N PRO A 76 12.43 15.84 7.77
CA PRO A 76 13.64 15.16 7.30
C PRO A 76 13.35 13.95 6.41
N LEU A 77 12.20 13.31 6.56
CA LEU A 77 11.72 12.24 5.69
C LEU A 77 11.79 12.57 4.18
N ALA A 78 11.64 13.85 3.82
CA ALA A 78 11.69 14.31 2.43
C ALA A 78 13.09 14.22 1.81
N THR A 79 14.13 14.42 2.61
CA THR A 79 15.53 14.59 2.17
C THR A 79 16.43 13.46 2.64
N GLU A 80 16.07 12.79 3.73
CA GLU A 80 16.87 11.74 4.38
C GLU A 80 16.42 10.32 4.00
N HIS A 81 15.24 10.17 3.38
CA HIS A 81 14.68 8.86 3.01
C HIS A 81 14.00 8.84 1.63
N GLU A 82 14.71 9.32 0.60
CA GLU A 82 14.23 9.27 -0.80
C GLU A 82 14.14 7.83 -1.32
N GLU A 83 15.08 6.96 -0.91
CA GLU A 83 15.16 5.57 -1.31
C GLU A 83 15.13 4.64 -0.09
N LEU A 84 14.71 3.39 -0.31
CA LEU A 84 14.77 2.34 0.69
C LEU A 84 16.21 2.07 1.13
N CYS A 85 16.40 1.83 2.42
CA CYS A 85 17.67 1.40 2.98
C CYS A 85 18.10 0.02 2.44
N PRO A 86 19.43 -0.21 2.29
CA PRO A 86 19.94 -1.48 1.81
C PRO A 86 19.42 -2.67 2.63
N GLY A 87 18.91 -3.69 1.95
CA GLY A 87 18.39 -4.91 2.58
C GLY A 87 16.88 -4.92 2.81
N ALA A 88 16.18 -3.78 2.77
CA ALA A 88 14.73 -3.73 2.98
C ALA A 88 13.97 -4.51 1.89
N MET A 89 14.34 -4.31 0.62
CA MET A 89 13.74 -5.03 -0.51
C MET A 89 14.07 -6.52 -0.51
N GLU A 90 15.31 -6.88 -0.20
CA GLU A 90 15.75 -8.28 -0.09
C GLU A 90 14.96 -8.99 1.01
N LYS A 91 14.75 -8.30 2.14
CA LYS A 91 13.99 -8.83 3.27
C LYS A 91 12.51 -8.99 2.93
N ALA A 92 11.90 -8.04 2.22
CA ALA A 92 10.53 -8.18 1.73
C ALA A 92 10.39 -9.39 0.79
N ARG A 93 11.32 -9.56 -0.15
CA ARG A 93 11.38 -10.73 -1.06
C ARG A 93 11.58 -12.05 -0.30
N GLU A 94 12.23 -12.01 0.86
CA GLU A 94 12.42 -13.17 1.72
C GLU A 94 11.16 -13.54 2.50
N VAL A 95 10.47 -12.55 3.08
CA VAL A 95 9.39 -12.76 4.05
C VAL A 95 8.04 -12.94 3.36
N CYS A 96 7.71 -12.13 2.35
CA CYS A 96 6.39 -12.15 1.71
C CYS A 96 5.99 -13.53 1.16
N PRO A 97 6.86 -14.29 0.47
CA PRO A 97 6.50 -15.61 -0.04
C PRO A 97 6.37 -16.69 1.05
N LYS A 98 6.94 -16.47 2.23
CA LYS A 98 6.95 -17.41 3.36
C LYS A 98 5.78 -17.19 4.31
N TRP A 99 4.92 -16.20 4.05
CA TRP A 99 3.82 -15.89 4.95
C TRP A 99 2.82 -17.05 5.00
N ASP A 100 2.57 -17.53 6.22
CA ASP A 100 1.59 -18.58 6.47
C ASP A 100 0.17 -18.01 6.46
N THR A 101 -0.53 -18.23 5.35
CA THR A 101 -1.93 -17.80 5.19
C THR A 101 -2.88 -18.52 6.15
N GLU A 102 -2.48 -19.63 6.79
CA GLU A 102 -3.33 -20.31 7.79
C GLU A 102 -3.50 -19.50 9.08
N MET A 103 -2.62 -18.53 9.32
CA MET A 103 -2.75 -17.62 10.46
C MET A 103 -3.89 -16.62 10.28
N LEU A 104 -4.44 -16.49 9.06
CA LEU A 104 -5.47 -15.50 8.74
C LEU A 104 -6.78 -15.77 9.47
N ARG A 105 -7.30 -14.69 10.04
CA ARG A 105 -8.58 -14.66 10.74
C ARG A 105 -9.46 -13.54 10.20
N PHE A 106 -10.70 -13.87 9.90
CA PHE A 106 -11.67 -12.96 9.31
C PHE A 106 -12.87 -12.79 10.24
N SER A 107 -13.59 -11.67 10.12
CA SER A 107 -14.88 -11.55 10.80
C SER A 107 -15.82 -12.66 10.28
N PRO A 108 -16.62 -13.28 11.15
CA PRO A 108 -17.56 -14.33 10.72
C PRO A 108 -18.50 -13.85 9.61
N GLN A 109 -18.87 -12.57 9.63
CA GLN A 109 -19.76 -11.97 8.64
C GLN A 109 -19.12 -11.92 7.25
N VAL A 110 -17.88 -11.44 7.15
CA VAL A 110 -17.16 -11.30 5.87
C VAL A 110 -16.82 -12.68 5.30
N LEU A 111 -16.35 -13.60 6.14
CA LEU A 111 -16.03 -14.97 5.72
C LEU A 111 -17.27 -15.70 5.21
N ASN A 112 -18.40 -15.63 5.94
CA ASN A 112 -19.66 -16.23 5.50
C ASN A 112 -20.24 -15.56 4.25
N ALA A 113 -20.06 -14.25 4.10
CA ALA A 113 -20.52 -13.53 2.91
C ALA A 113 -19.75 -13.98 1.67
N TYR A 114 -18.42 -14.18 1.76
CA TYR A 114 -17.60 -14.71 0.68
C TYR A 114 -18.00 -16.16 0.32
N GLN A 115 -18.09 -17.03 1.33
CA GLN A 115 -18.44 -18.45 1.19
C GLN A 115 -19.79 -18.72 0.50
N LYS A 116 -20.72 -17.76 0.56
CA LYS A 116 -22.06 -17.87 -0.06
C LYS A 116 -22.09 -17.45 -1.52
N THR A 117 -20.98 -16.97 -2.08
CA THR A 117 -20.93 -16.49 -3.46
C THR A 117 -20.56 -17.62 -4.42
N ALA A 118 -21.11 -17.60 -5.64
CA ALA A 118 -20.73 -18.58 -6.65
C ALA A 118 -19.39 -18.18 -7.31
N PRO A 119 -18.37 -19.07 -7.36
CA PRO A 119 -17.14 -18.82 -8.10
C PRO A 119 -17.42 -18.37 -9.54
N GLY A 120 -16.66 -17.37 -10.01
CA GLY A 120 -16.84 -16.75 -11.33
C GLY A 120 -17.94 -15.68 -11.42
N SER A 121 -18.76 -15.49 -10.38
CA SER A 121 -19.72 -14.39 -10.34
C SER A 121 -19.06 -13.04 -10.02
N LYS A 122 -19.71 -11.94 -10.43
CA LYS A 122 -19.26 -10.57 -10.08
C LYS A 122 -19.21 -10.38 -8.56
N LEU A 123 -20.21 -10.91 -7.84
CA LEU A 123 -20.28 -10.81 -6.39
C LEU A 123 -19.13 -11.56 -5.71
N PHE A 124 -18.78 -12.75 -6.21
CA PHE A 124 -17.61 -13.49 -5.75
C PHE A 124 -16.32 -12.68 -5.94
N ALA A 125 -16.14 -12.05 -7.10
CA ALA A 125 -14.96 -11.21 -7.35
C ALA A 125 -14.86 -10.04 -6.35
N THR A 126 -15.98 -9.36 -6.07
CA THR A 126 -16.02 -8.28 -5.08
C THR A 126 -15.69 -8.78 -3.67
N ARG A 127 -16.25 -9.91 -3.25
CA ARG A 127 -15.96 -10.49 -1.92
C ARG A 127 -14.54 -11.03 -1.83
N LEU A 128 -13.98 -11.56 -2.91
CA LEU A 128 -12.58 -11.95 -2.98
C LEU A 128 -11.65 -10.73 -2.75
N ILE A 129 -11.94 -9.60 -3.39
CA ILE A 129 -11.17 -8.35 -3.19
C ILE A 129 -11.24 -7.90 -1.73
N GLU A 130 -12.42 -7.96 -1.10
CA GLU A 130 -12.59 -7.62 0.31
C GLU A 130 -11.74 -8.54 1.22
N MET A 131 -11.78 -9.86 0.99
CA MET A 131 -10.97 -10.83 1.74
C MET A 131 -9.47 -10.59 1.54
N VAL A 132 -9.02 -10.32 0.31
CA VAL A 132 -7.62 -9.99 0.02
C VAL A 132 -7.21 -8.70 0.72
N ALA A 133 -8.04 -7.67 0.70
CA ALA A 133 -7.74 -6.40 1.37
C ALA A 133 -7.57 -6.56 2.89
N VAL A 134 -8.38 -7.42 3.52
CA VAL A 134 -8.21 -7.78 4.94
C VAL A 134 -6.91 -8.55 5.14
N ALA A 135 -6.60 -9.53 4.29
CA ALA A 135 -5.38 -10.32 4.42
C ALA A 135 -4.10 -9.45 4.31
N ILE A 136 -4.03 -8.58 3.31
CA ILE A 136 -2.91 -7.66 3.09
C ILE A 136 -2.77 -6.68 4.27
N HIS A 137 -3.88 -6.19 4.83
CA HIS A 137 -3.86 -5.40 6.07
C HIS A 137 -3.23 -6.19 7.23
N GLU A 138 -3.71 -7.41 7.49
CA GLU A 138 -3.20 -8.25 8.59
C GLU A 138 -1.71 -8.57 8.42
N PHE A 139 -1.25 -8.77 7.19
CA PHE A 139 0.17 -8.96 6.91
C PHE A 139 1.00 -7.71 7.20
N GLY A 140 0.49 -6.52 6.82
CA GLY A 140 1.13 -5.24 7.18
C GLY A 140 1.24 -5.04 8.69
N VAL A 141 0.16 -5.36 9.43
CA VAL A 141 0.16 -5.32 10.91
C VAL A 141 1.23 -6.26 11.48
N LEU A 142 1.29 -7.50 10.99
CA LEU A 142 2.27 -8.49 11.43
C LEU A 142 3.70 -8.01 11.19
N LEU A 143 3.99 -7.50 9.99
CA LEU A 143 5.31 -6.99 9.65
C LEU A 143 5.74 -5.82 10.54
N TYR A 144 4.83 -4.90 10.81
CA TYR A 144 5.09 -3.77 11.71
C TYR A 144 5.38 -4.26 13.14
N GLN A 145 4.62 -5.24 13.63
CA GLN A 145 4.82 -5.82 14.96
C GLN A 145 6.09 -6.67 15.09
N LEU A 146 6.55 -7.30 14.00
CA LEU A 146 7.84 -8.01 13.95
C LEU A 146 9.02 -7.04 14.01
N ASP A 147 8.79 -5.78 13.65
CA ASP A 147 9.64 -4.66 14.00
C ASP A 147 11.10 -4.81 13.49
N PHE A 148 11.25 -5.34 12.26
CA PHE A 148 12.55 -5.63 11.65
C PHE A 148 13.48 -4.42 11.66
N CYS A 149 12.95 -3.22 11.35
CA CYS A 149 13.62 -1.93 11.35
C CYS A 149 15.07 -2.00 10.81
N VAL A 150 15.18 -2.36 9.53
CA VAL A 150 16.49 -2.45 8.85
C VAL A 150 17.05 -1.10 8.45
N HIS A 151 16.36 0.00 8.81
CA HIS A 151 16.77 1.37 8.54
C HIS A 151 18.23 1.64 8.93
N LYS A 152 18.90 2.45 8.12
CA LYS A 152 20.26 2.90 8.40
C LYS A 152 20.26 3.81 9.64
N GLY A 153 21.04 3.43 10.66
CA GLY A 153 21.00 4.12 11.97
C GLY A 153 19.98 3.51 12.94
N GLY A 154 19.26 2.47 12.52
CA GLY A 154 18.36 1.69 13.37
C GLY A 154 17.18 2.49 13.91
N ARG A 155 16.60 1.98 14.99
CA ARG A 155 15.38 2.53 15.60
C ARG A 155 15.52 3.98 16.06
N GLU A 156 16.70 4.39 16.52
CA GLU A 156 16.92 5.76 16.99
C GLU A 156 16.76 6.78 15.87
N ALA A 157 17.25 6.46 14.67
CA ALA A 157 17.09 7.31 13.49
C ALA A 157 15.62 7.36 13.03
N VAL A 158 14.93 6.21 13.02
CA VAL A 158 13.49 6.13 12.72
C VAL A 158 12.69 6.97 13.70
N ASP A 159 12.96 6.83 15.00
CA ASP A 159 12.28 7.58 16.06
C ASP A 159 12.54 9.08 15.95
N ALA A 160 13.75 9.50 15.58
CA ALA A 160 14.10 10.90 15.38
C ALA A 160 13.28 11.52 14.24
N ILE A 161 13.11 10.79 13.14
CA ILE A 161 12.29 11.22 12.00
C ILE A 161 10.81 11.23 12.37
N ALA A 162 10.30 10.18 13.04
CA ALA A 162 8.89 10.07 13.39
C ALA A 162 8.44 11.10 14.46
N LYS A 163 9.35 11.47 15.37
CA LYS A 163 9.09 12.44 16.45
C LYS A 163 9.55 13.85 16.10
N TRP A 164 9.99 14.08 14.86
CA TRP A 164 10.44 15.38 14.42
C TRP A 164 9.34 16.42 14.61
N LYS A 165 9.74 17.62 15.06
CA LYS A 165 8.86 18.77 15.23
C LYS A 165 9.47 19.96 14.51
N GLU A 166 8.62 20.66 13.78
CA GLU A 166 8.98 21.94 13.22
C GLU A 166 9.35 22.91 14.35
N THR A 167 10.51 23.54 14.23
CA THR A 167 11.05 24.43 15.27
C THR A 167 10.84 25.90 14.95
N SER A 168 10.43 26.20 13.71
CA SER A 168 10.21 27.56 13.24
C SER A 168 8.88 27.68 12.50
N LYS A 169 8.17 28.80 12.70
CA LYS A 169 6.88 29.02 12.05
C LYS A 169 7.04 29.09 10.52
N PRO A 170 6.36 28.23 9.74
CA PRO A 170 6.40 28.30 8.29
C PRO A 170 5.82 29.63 7.77
N GLU A 171 6.35 30.12 6.65
CA GLU A 171 5.89 31.38 6.02
C GLU A 171 4.39 31.37 5.66
N LEU A 172 3.84 30.17 5.42
CA LEU A 172 2.40 29.94 5.20
C LEU A 172 1.53 30.44 6.37
N TYR A 173 2.08 30.48 7.58
CA TYR A 173 1.43 30.96 8.81
C TYR A 173 1.93 32.35 9.23
N SER A 174 2.49 33.13 8.31
CA SER A 174 2.95 34.52 8.57
C SER A 174 1.85 35.45 9.09
N TRP A 175 0.58 35.10 8.88
CA TRP A 175 -0.58 35.84 9.39
C TRP A 175 -0.87 35.59 10.88
N MET A 176 -0.27 34.57 11.49
CA MET A 176 -0.31 34.30 12.94
C MET A 176 0.94 34.91 13.61
N THR A 177 0.86 35.28 14.90
CA THR A 177 2.09 35.60 15.65
C THR A 177 2.86 34.34 16.04
N ASP A 178 4.12 34.48 16.48
CA ASP A 178 4.93 33.34 16.93
C ASP A 178 4.39 32.74 18.23
N GLU A 179 3.68 33.53 19.04
CA GLU A 179 3.02 33.07 20.27
C GLU A 179 1.69 32.35 19.99
N GLU A 180 1.02 32.66 18.88
CA GLU A 180 -0.24 32.03 18.47
C GLU A 180 -0.01 30.72 17.72
N TRP A 181 1.12 30.62 17.01
CA TRP A 181 1.47 29.43 16.25
C TRP A 181 2.16 28.39 17.14
N CYS A 182 1.53 27.22 17.28
CA CYS A 182 2.14 26.04 17.87
C CYS A 182 2.37 24.99 16.77
N PRO A 183 3.56 24.37 16.68
CA PRO A 183 3.75 23.25 15.78
C PRO A 183 2.81 22.11 16.17
N PRO A 184 2.25 21.38 15.19
CA PRO A 184 1.43 20.22 15.48
C PRO A 184 2.24 19.19 16.27
N ASP A 185 1.56 18.44 17.14
CA ASP A 185 2.19 17.30 17.80
C ASP A 185 2.58 16.22 16.79
N PRO A 186 3.64 15.44 17.07
CA PRO A 186 4.12 14.44 16.15
C PRO A 186 3.08 13.33 16.05
N ILE A 187 2.92 12.81 14.85
CA ILE A 187 2.04 11.68 14.58
C ILE A 187 2.56 10.41 15.22
N CYS A 188 1.64 9.51 15.59
CA CYS A 188 2.00 8.22 16.20
C CYS A 188 2.84 7.32 15.29
N THR A 189 2.79 7.55 13.98
CA THR A 189 3.60 6.89 12.94
C THR A 189 3.58 7.75 11.68
N VAL A 190 4.68 7.74 10.92
CA VAL A 190 4.79 8.36 9.58
C VAL A 190 4.12 7.53 8.49
N PHE A 191 3.74 6.28 8.79
CA PHE A 191 2.90 5.45 7.93
C PHE A 191 1.42 5.70 8.23
N HIS A 192 0.93 6.89 7.93
CA HIS A 192 -0.48 7.22 8.17
C HIS A 192 -1.20 7.58 6.89
N SER A 193 -2.52 7.45 6.97
CA SER A 193 -3.44 8.16 6.09
C SER A 193 -4.11 9.25 6.93
N ILE A 194 -4.31 10.44 6.37
CA ILE A 194 -4.99 11.56 7.06
C ILE A 194 -6.39 11.21 7.59
N HIS A 195 -7.00 10.14 7.08
CA HIS A 195 -8.34 9.71 7.46
C HIS A 195 -8.36 8.61 8.52
N TYR A 196 -7.20 8.10 8.96
CA TYR A 196 -7.10 6.91 9.80
C TYR A 196 -6.05 7.09 10.89
N LEU A 197 -6.28 8.03 11.81
CA LEU A 197 -5.35 8.39 12.89
C LEU A 197 -5.79 7.91 14.29
N ASP A 198 -7.01 7.36 14.39
CA ASP A 198 -7.64 6.93 15.65
C ASP A 198 -7.08 5.57 16.13
N HIS A 199 -5.75 5.49 16.26
CA HIS A 199 -5.04 4.31 16.77
C HIS A 199 -5.49 3.90 18.17
N ASP A 200 -6.12 4.80 18.92
CA ASP A 200 -6.59 4.55 20.28
C ASP A 200 -7.88 3.72 20.33
N ILE A 201 -8.68 3.70 19.25
CA ILE A 201 -9.88 2.84 19.11
C ILE A 201 -9.62 1.56 18.31
N TYR A 202 -8.52 1.49 17.56
CA TYR A 202 -8.19 0.31 16.75
C TYR A 202 -7.67 -0.85 17.61
N PRO A 203 -8.07 -2.10 17.31
CA PRO A 203 -7.78 -3.25 18.16
C PRO A 203 -6.28 -3.57 18.28
N GLN A 204 -5.49 -3.23 17.25
CA GLN A 204 -4.04 -3.42 17.22
C GLN A 204 -3.27 -2.10 17.23
N GLY A 205 -3.93 -1.00 17.58
CA GLY A 205 -3.29 0.28 17.82
C GLY A 205 -2.67 0.91 16.57
N VAL A 206 -1.46 1.44 16.73
CA VAL A 206 -0.68 2.07 15.65
C VAL A 206 -0.43 1.10 14.49
N ALA A 207 -0.33 -0.21 14.74
CA ALA A 207 -0.11 -1.19 13.69
C ALA A 207 -1.27 -1.21 12.67
N ASP A 208 -2.51 -1.01 13.13
CA ASP A 208 -3.67 -0.90 12.23
C ASP A 208 -3.59 0.38 11.39
N VAL A 209 -3.09 1.49 11.94
CA VAL A 209 -2.86 2.74 11.18
C VAL A 209 -1.83 2.53 10.06
N VAL A 210 -0.70 1.89 10.39
CA VAL A 210 0.36 1.57 9.42
C VAL A 210 -0.18 0.74 8.26
N ALA A 211 -0.90 -0.33 8.58
CA ALA A 211 -1.45 -1.22 7.56
C ALA A 211 -2.54 -0.56 6.70
N ILE A 212 -3.36 0.33 7.26
CA ILE A 212 -4.36 1.09 6.50
C ILE A 212 -3.71 2.14 5.58
N GLY A 213 -2.66 2.83 6.03
CA GLY A 213 -1.93 3.80 5.20
C GLY A 213 -1.42 3.18 3.90
N GLN A 214 -0.93 1.94 3.97
CA GLN A 214 -0.50 1.19 2.80
C GLN A 214 -1.66 0.83 1.85
N ARG A 215 -2.83 0.51 2.42
CA ARG A 215 -4.03 0.15 1.65
C ARG A 215 -4.52 1.29 0.75
N THR A 216 -4.38 2.53 1.19
CA THR A 216 -4.70 3.71 0.37
C THR A 216 -3.69 3.93 -0.76
N GLY A 217 -2.39 3.67 -0.54
CA GLY A 217 -1.36 3.70 -1.59
C GLY A 217 -1.56 2.64 -2.68
N PHE A 218 -1.95 1.41 -2.30
CA PHE A 218 -2.31 0.36 -3.25
C PHE A 218 -3.50 0.74 -4.14
N SER A 219 -4.51 1.45 -3.60
CA SER A 219 -5.68 1.89 -4.37
C SER A 219 -5.32 2.97 -5.39
N ALA A 220 -4.46 3.93 -5.03
CA ALA A 220 -4.03 5.00 -5.93
C ALA A 220 -3.16 4.46 -7.09
N ALA A 221 -2.18 3.60 -6.79
CA ALA A 221 -1.28 3.03 -7.80
C ALA A 221 -1.96 1.97 -8.69
N SER A 222 -2.84 1.13 -8.13
CA SER A 222 -3.51 0.06 -8.91
C SER A 222 -4.62 0.60 -9.84
N LEU A 223 -5.24 1.73 -9.51
CA LEU A 223 -6.23 2.38 -10.38
C LEU A 223 -5.57 2.96 -11.64
N SER A 224 -4.35 3.52 -11.54
CA SER A 224 -3.59 4.02 -12.70
C SER A 224 -3.10 2.91 -13.63
N LEU A 225 -2.66 1.76 -13.08
CA LEU A 225 -2.18 0.63 -13.90
C LEU A 225 -3.30 -0.11 -14.66
N SER A 226 -4.55 -0.07 -14.16
CA SER A 226 -5.68 -0.73 -14.86
C SER A 226 -6.30 0.09 -16.00
N VAL A 227 -6.10 1.41 -16.01
CA VAL A 227 -6.61 2.32 -17.05
C VAL A 227 -5.58 2.50 -18.19
N GLY A 228 -4.29 2.38 -17.90
CA GLY A 228 -3.20 2.59 -18.87
C GLY A 228 -2.88 1.43 -19.84
N GLN A 229 -3.43 0.22 -19.64
CA GLN A 229 -3.09 -0.97 -20.46
C GLN A 229 -4.24 -1.53 -21.32
N ARG A 230 -5.38 -0.84 -21.45
CA ARG A 230 -6.50 -1.31 -22.30
C ARG A 230 -6.63 -0.65 -23.67
N ASN A 231 -5.71 0.21 -24.09
CA ASN A 231 -5.77 0.89 -25.40
C ASN A 231 -4.40 0.90 -26.13
N ALA A 232 -3.79 -0.26 -26.40
CA ALA A 232 -2.72 -0.33 -27.39
C ALA A 232 -2.40 -1.75 -27.91
N THR A 233 -3.37 -2.62 -28.17
CA THR A 233 -3.14 -3.82 -29.02
C THR A 233 -4.45 -4.44 -29.45
N ALA A 234 -4.94 -4.09 -30.64
CA ALA A 234 -5.77 -4.96 -31.49
C ALA A 234 -6.08 -4.28 -32.83
N THR A 235 -5.18 -4.40 -33.81
CA THR A 235 -5.60 -4.48 -35.21
C THR A 235 -4.85 -5.64 -35.86
N THR A 236 -5.61 -6.69 -36.14
CA THR A 236 -5.24 -7.97 -36.74
C THR A 236 -4.73 -7.80 -38.18
N PRO A 237 -3.80 -8.66 -38.65
CA PRO A 237 -3.41 -8.72 -40.06
C PRO A 237 -4.37 -9.62 -40.86
N ILE A 238 -4.69 -9.22 -42.09
CA ILE A 238 -5.37 -10.08 -43.08
C ILE A 238 -4.39 -10.33 -44.24
N THR A 239 -4.34 -11.59 -44.65
CA THR A 239 -3.35 -12.25 -45.51
C THR A 239 -3.52 -11.97 -47.01
N ALA A 240 -2.37 -11.80 -47.68
CA ALA A 240 -1.94 -12.12 -49.06
C ALA A 240 -2.88 -11.97 -50.28
N THR A 241 -2.38 -11.27 -51.31
CA THR A 241 -2.33 -11.76 -52.70
C THR A 241 -1.08 -11.22 -53.42
N GLN A 242 -0.44 -12.10 -54.19
CA GLN A 242 0.80 -11.95 -54.97
C GLN A 242 0.47 -11.58 -56.42
N THR A 243 1.14 -10.57 -57.02
CA THR A 243 1.33 -10.51 -58.48
C THR A 243 2.60 -9.73 -58.87
N HIS A 244 3.40 -10.35 -59.73
CA HIS A 244 4.57 -9.83 -60.45
C HIS A 244 4.25 -8.67 -61.41
N GLN A 245 5.21 -7.77 -61.67
CA GLN A 245 5.87 -7.51 -62.98
C GLN A 245 6.67 -6.18 -62.94
N ILE A 246 8.01 -6.20 -63.09
CA ILE A 246 8.85 -5.98 -64.30
C ILE A 246 9.02 -4.48 -64.70
N SER A 247 10.30 -4.03 -64.62
CA SER A 247 11.06 -3.13 -65.54
C SER A 247 10.45 -1.75 -65.89
N THR A 248 11.12 -0.59 -65.78
CA THR A 248 12.32 -0.01 -66.41
C THR A 248 12.35 1.44 -65.86
N SER A 249 13.42 2.20 -65.62
CA SER A 249 14.52 2.66 -66.47
C SER A 249 15.37 3.67 -65.65
N LEU A 250 16.61 3.85 -66.11
CA LEU A 250 17.77 4.55 -65.55
C LEU A 250 17.67 6.07 -65.17
N PRO A 251 18.69 6.61 -64.45
CA PRO A 251 18.84 7.98 -63.89
C PRO A 251 19.62 8.89 -64.90
N PRO A 252 20.13 10.15 -64.66
CA PRO A 252 21.06 10.54 -63.56
C PRO A 252 21.09 12.05 -63.13
N GLU A 253 21.92 12.35 -62.10
CA GLU A 253 22.76 13.58 -61.93
C GLU A 253 22.08 14.97 -61.73
N LEU A 254 22.61 16.05 -61.10
CA LEU A 254 23.93 16.46 -60.57
C LEU A 254 23.75 17.76 -59.72
N LYS A 255 24.66 17.96 -58.74
CA LYS A 255 25.30 19.22 -58.29
C LYS A 255 24.54 20.35 -57.56
N SER A 256 25.07 20.62 -56.37
CA SER A 256 25.44 21.92 -55.76
C SER A 256 24.41 23.06 -55.70
N GLN A 257 24.05 23.47 -54.48
CA GLN A 257 24.62 24.62 -53.78
C GLN A 257 24.21 24.57 -52.31
#